data_AF-A0A950LXM0-F1
#
_entry.id   AF-A0A950LXM0-F1
#
_cell.length_a   1.000
_cell.length_b   1.000
_cell.length_c   1.000
_cell.angle_alpha   90.00
_cell.angle_beta   90.00
_cell.angle_gamma   90.00
#
_symmetry.space_group_name_H-M   'P 1'
#
loop_
_entity.id
_entity.type
_entity.pdbx_description
1 polymer ?
#
loop_
_entity_poly.entity_id
_entity_poly.type
_entity_poly.pdbx_seq_one_letter_code
_entity_poly.pdbx_strand_id
1 'polypeptide(L)'
;MHDRSVQVLVDADNLDVPRLRLLVAALQAAPSADVVVAGAPTALEALDWSPRAQVLPASGWQGADLLLARAYHADDQPLLLATGDGDFAQLARRHPGPVLLVGGISSRSRAFAGPRITATDPAADGGAALRSWLGHSTAP
;
A
#
# COMPACT_ATOMS: atom_id res chain seq x y z
N MET A 1 -15.94 13.92 -13.29
CA MET A 1 -15.67 12.50 -13.50
C MET A 1 -14.27 12.28 -12.95
N HIS A 2 -14.15 11.94 -11.67
CA HIS A 2 -12.83 11.62 -11.11
C HIS A 2 -12.41 10.32 -11.78
N ASP A 3 -11.22 10.32 -12.38
CA ASP A 3 -10.58 9.11 -12.85
C ASP A 3 -10.50 8.16 -11.64
N ARG A 4 -10.90 6.89 -11.78
CA ARG A 4 -10.86 5.92 -10.67
C ARG A 4 -9.41 5.56 -10.41
N SER A 5 -8.70 6.40 -9.66
CA SER A 5 -7.34 6.12 -9.23
C SER A 5 -7.34 5.32 -7.93
N VAL A 6 -6.50 4.29 -7.88
CA VAL A 6 -6.26 3.55 -6.64
C VAL A 6 -5.33 4.38 -5.77
N GLN A 7 -5.73 4.67 -4.54
CA GLN A 7 -4.86 5.28 -3.55
C GLN A 7 -3.89 4.22 -3.01
N VAL A 8 -2.59 4.47 -3.06
CA VAL A 8 -1.56 3.50 -2.63
C VAL A 8 -0.67 4.14 -1.57
N LEU A 9 -0.70 3.59 -0.36
CA LEU A 9 0.12 4.03 0.76
C LEU A 9 1.12 2.92 1.11
N VAL A 10 2.42 3.21 1.02
CA VAL A 10 3.49 2.23 1.27
C VAL A 10 4.37 2.69 2.41
N ASP A 11 4.42 1.87 3.45
CA ASP A 11 5.44 1.96 4.50
C ASP A 11 6.62 1.07 4.09
N ALA A 12 7.69 1.71 3.63
CA ALA A 12 8.87 1.03 3.13
C ALA A 12 9.72 0.39 4.24
N ASP A 13 9.58 0.85 5.49
CA ASP A 13 10.32 0.29 6.63
C ASP A 13 9.69 -1.02 7.13
N ASN A 14 8.42 -1.22 6.81
CA ASN A 14 7.61 -2.34 7.29
C ASN A 14 7.61 -3.58 6.38
N LEU A 15 8.26 -3.50 5.22
CA LEU A 15 8.32 -4.58 4.25
C LEU A 15 9.77 -4.85 3.87
N ASP A 16 10.10 -6.13 3.70
CA ASP A 16 11.41 -6.49 3.18
C ASP A 16 11.52 -6.17 1.68
N VAL A 17 12.77 -5.97 1.23
CA VAL A 17 13.08 -5.62 -0.16
C VAL A 17 12.45 -6.60 -1.17
N PRO A 18 12.43 -7.93 -0.96
CA PRO A 18 11.75 -8.85 -1.88
C PRO A 18 10.25 -8.58 -2.06
N ARG A 19 9.50 -8.31 -0.98
CA ARG A 19 8.07 -7.96 -1.09
C ARG A 19 7.88 -6.63 -1.79
N LEU A 20 8.68 -5.63 -1.44
CA LEU A 20 8.61 -4.32 -2.06
C LEU A 20 8.89 -4.40 -3.57
N ARG A 21 9.85 -5.24 -4.03
CA ARG A 21 10.10 -5.47 -5.47
C ARG A 21 8.85 -5.98 -6.20
N LEU A 22 8.15 -6.95 -5.60
CA LEU A 22 6.94 -7.50 -6.19
C LEU A 22 5.80 -6.48 -6.23
N LEU A 23 5.69 -5.64 -5.19
CA LEU A 23 4.75 -4.53 -5.15
C LEU A 23 5.04 -3.49 -6.24
N VAL A 24 6.28 -3.01 -6.33
CA VAL A 24 6.71 -2.04 -7.34
C VAL A 24 6.44 -2.54 -8.75
N ALA A 25 6.78 -3.80 -9.05
CA ALA A 25 6.51 -4.40 -10.36
C ALA A 25 5.01 -4.45 -10.70
N ALA A 26 4.14 -4.66 -9.71
CA ALA A 26 2.70 -4.64 -9.93
C ALA A 26 2.15 -3.22 -10.12
N LEU A 27 2.64 -2.25 -9.35
CA LEU A 27 2.25 -0.84 -9.48
C LEU A 27 2.70 -0.25 -10.83
N GLN A 28 3.87 -0.63 -11.33
CA GLN A 28 4.32 -0.23 -12.67
C GLN A 28 3.40 -0.73 -13.79
N ALA A 29 2.71 -1.85 -13.57
CA ALA A 29 1.72 -2.39 -14.51
C ALA A 29 0.32 -1.75 -14.35
N ALA A 30 0.10 -0.92 -13.33
CA ALA A 30 -1.17 -0.27 -13.01
C ALA A 30 -1.03 1.26 -13.08
N PRO A 31 -1.23 1.89 -14.26
CA PRO A 31 -0.86 3.29 -14.51
C PRO A 31 -1.74 4.33 -13.80
N SER A 32 -2.89 3.92 -13.23
CA SER A 32 -3.88 4.77 -12.56
C SER A 32 -3.84 4.59 -11.03
N ALA A 33 -2.64 4.66 -10.46
CA ALA A 33 -2.43 4.59 -9.01
C ALA A 33 -1.75 5.87 -8.50
N ASP A 34 -2.33 6.46 -7.45
CA ASP A 34 -1.74 7.57 -6.71
C ASP A 34 -0.88 7.01 -5.58
N VAL A 35 0.42 6.90 -5.85
CA VAL A 35 1.37 6.20 -4.99
C VAL A 35 2.10 7.17 -4.07
N VAL A 36 1.96 6.98 -2.76
CA VAL A 36 2.75 7.63 -1.73
C VAL A 36 3.53 6.57 -0.96
N VAL A 37 4.85 6.79 -0.84
CA VAL A 37 5.77 5.89 -0.15
C VAL A 37 6.47 6.69 0.93
N ALA A 38 6.49 6.19 2.15
CA ALA A 38 7.25 6.77 3.24
C ALA A 38 8.14 5.73 3.91
N GLY A 39 9.30 6.16 4.39
CA GLY A 39 10.23 5.30 5.12
C GLY A 39 11.62 5.92 5.26
N ALA A 40 12.53 5.21 5.91
CA ALA A 40 13.92 5.64 6.06
C ALA A 40 14.61 5.75 4.68
N PRO A 41 15.54 6.71 4.48
CA PRO A 41 16.22 6.90 3.19
C PRO A 41 16.81 5.61 2.62
N THR A 42 17.42 4.76 3.46
CA THR A 42 18.00 3.48 3.04
C THR A 42 16.96 2.48 2.51
N ALA A 43 15.74 2.49 3.04
CA ALA A 43 14.66 1.63 2.56
C ALA A 43 14.10 2.15 1.22
N LEU A 44 13.98 3.48 1.08
CA LEU A 44 13.51 4.13 -0.13
C LEU A 44 14.50 3.95 -1.29
N GLU A 45 15.81 4.06 -1.03
CA GLU A 45 16.87 3.92 -2.03
C GLU A 45 17.09 2.46 -2.49
N ALA A 46 16.52 1.48 -1.80
CA ALA A 46 16.69 0.07 -2.14
C ALA A 46 16.00 -0.34 -3.47
N LEU A 47 15.15 0.55 -4.03
CA LEU A 47 14.28 0.27 -5.16
C LEU A 47 14.10 1.48 -6.07
N ASP A 48 13.89 1.19 -7.36
CA ASP A 48 13.47 2.19 -8.34
C ASP A 48 11.95 2.36 -8.29
N TRP A 49 11.50 3.38 -7.55
CA TRP A 49 10.09 3.77 -7.51
C TRP A 49 9.66 4.40 -8.84
N SER A 50 8.36 4.29 -9.14
CA SER A 50 7.79 5.00 -10.30
C SER A 50 8.08 6.50 -10.21
N PRO A 51 8.41 7.19 -11.32
CA PRO A 51 8.57 8.65 -11.32
C PRO A 51 7.31 9.42 -10.90
N ARG A 52 6.15 8.75 -10.90
CA ARG A 52 4.86 9.30 -10.43
C ARG A 52 4.63 9.09 -8.94
N ALA A 53 5.43 8.26 -8.28
CA ALA A 53 5.30 8.02 -6.85
C ALA A 53 5.82 9.24 -6.08
N GLN A 54 5.07 9.65 -5.06
CA GLN A 54 5.52 10.61 -4.08
C GLN A 54 6.35 9.87 -3.03
N VAL A 55 7.68 10.01 -3.12
CA VAL A 55 8.64 9.39 -2.20
C VAL A 55 8.95 10.37 -1.06
N LEU A 56 8.60 9.98 0.17
CA LEU A 56 8.65 10.83 1.35
C LEU A 56 9.66 10.25 2.37
N PRO A 57 10.89 10.80 2.44
CA PRO A 57 11.84 10.37 3.46
C PRO A 57 11.31 10.70 4.86
N ALA A 58 11.28 9.67 5.70
CA ALA A 58 10.88 9.75 7.09
C ALA A 58 12.10 9.67 8.01
N SER A 59 11.99 10.29 9.19
CA SER A 59 12.97 10.14 10.27
C SER A 59 12.26 9.90 11.59
N GLY A 60 12.91 9.15 12.47
CA GLY A 60 12.33 8.73 13.74
C GLY A 60 11.31 7.60 13.61
N TRP A 61 10.91 7.06 14.74
CA TRP A 61 10.14 5.81 14.84
C TRP A 61 8.69 5.88 14.33
N GLN A 62 8.10 7.09 14.22
CA GLN A 62 6.72 7.31 13.73
C GLN A 62 6.67 8.19 12.47
N GLY A 63 7.83 8.49 11.87
CA GLY A 63 7.91 9.45 10.77
C GLY A 63 7.08 9.00 9.56
N ALA A 64 7.17 7.72 9.20
CA ALA A 64 6.44 7.14 8.07
C ALA A 64 4.94 7.17 8.34
N ASP A 65 4.51 6.74 9.53
CA ASP A 65 3.10 6.67 9.92
C ASP A 65 2.41 8.02 9.78
N LEU A 66 3.04 9.08 10.30
CA LEU A 66 2.50 10.44 10.23
C LEU A 66 2.41 10.97 8.79
N LEU A 67 3.38 10.62 7.94
CA LEU A 67 3.38 11.03 6.54
C LEU A 67 2.28 10.29 5.76
N LEU A 68 2.14 8.98 5.94
CA LEU A 68 1.11 8.18 5.28
C LEU A 68 -0.28 8.52 5.77
N ALA A 69 -0.47 8.76 7.07
CA ALA A 69 -1.75 9.20 7.62
C ALA A 69 -2.18 10.57 7.09
N ARG A 70 -1.23 11.47 6.76
CA ARG A 70 -1.52 12.77 6.13
C ARG A 70 -1.83 12.65 4.64
N ALA A 71 -1.18 11.70 3.96
CA ALA A 71 -1.44 11.41 2.56
C ALA A 71 -2.77 10.66 2.34
N TYR A 72 -3.30 10.03 3.40
CA TYR A 72 -4.54 9.30 3.33
C TYR A 72 -5.75 10.20 3.03
N HIS A 73 -6.55 9.78 2.06
CA HIS A 73 -7.86 10.38 1.75
C HIS A 73 -8.98 9.37 2.00
N ALA A 74 -9.99 9.80 2.76
CA ALA A 74 -11.18 9.00 3.05
C ALA A 74 -12.25 9.22 1.98
N ASP A 75 -12.22 8.40 0.94
CA ASP A 75 -13.22 8.36 -0.13
C ASP A 75 -13.67 6.91 -0.39
N ASP A 76 -14.52 6.72 -1.40
CA ASP A 76 -15.03 5.41 -1.81
C ASP A 76 -14.14 4.69 -2.83
N GLN A 77 -12.99 5.27 -3.21
CA GLN A 77 -12.05 4.67 -4.15
C GLN A 77 -11.27 3.54 -3.49
N PRO A 78 -10.70 2.59 -4.25
CA PRO A 78 -9.92 1.51 -3.65
C PRO A 78 -8.64 2.03 -2.99
N LEU A 79 -8.33 1.48 -1.81
CA LEU A 79 -7.11 1.75 -1.06
C LEU A 79 -6.20 0.51 -1.08
N LEU A 80 -4.95 0.66 -1.49
CA LEU A 80 -3.88 -0.29 -1.23
C LEU A 80 -3.01 0.24 -0.11
N LEU A 81 -2.96 -0.48 1.00
CA LEU A 81 -2.11 -0.19 2.14
C LEU A 81 -1.02 -1.26 2.23
N ALA A 82 0.24 -0.89 2.04
CA ALA A 82 1.38 -1.79 2.11
C ALA A 82 2.15 -1.54 3.39
N THR A 83 1.83 -2.30 4.44
CA THR A 83 2.44 -2.19 5.76
C THR A 83 2.25 -3.47 6.59
N GLY A 84 3.14 -3.66 7.56
CA GLY A 84 3.02 -4.65 8.64
C GLY A 84 2.55 -4.03 9.96
N ASP A 85 2.41 -2.71 10.02
CA ASP A 85 2.09 -1.96 11.23
C ASP A 85 0.59 -1.98 11.54
N GLY A 86 0.25 -2.41 12.75
CA GLY A 86 -1.12 -2.50 13.23
C GLY A 86 -1.79 -1.16 13.50
N ASP A 87 -1.04 -0.05 13.61
CA ASP A 87 -1.64 1.26 13.90
C ASP A 87 -2.53 1.75 12.75
N PHE A 88 -2.29 1.27 11.52
CA PHE A 88 -3.15 1.53 10.38
C PHE A 88 -4.46 0.72 10.36
N ALA A 89 -4.66 -0.22 11.28
CA ALA A 89 -5.86 -1.06 11.29
C ALA A 89 -7.17 -0.26 11.38
N GLN A 90 -7.18 0.81 12.18
CA GLN A 90 -8.37 1.66 12.30
C GLN A 90 -8.65 2.42 11.00
N LEU A 91 -7.60 2.90 10.32
CA LEU A 91 -7.70 3.56 9.03
C LEU A 91 -8.27 2.60 7.98
N ALA A 92 -7.68 1.42 7.83
CA ALA A 92 -8.15 0.39 6.90
C ALA A 92 -9.61 -0.01 7.16
N ARG A 93 -10.02 -0.14 8.42
CA ARG A 93 -11.41 -0.53 8.78
C ARG A 93 -12.43 0.57 8.53
N ARG A 94 -12.02 1.84 8.57
CA ARG A 94 -12.91 2.99 8.38
C ARG A 94 -12.95 3.48 6.94
N HIS A 95 -12.03 3.00 6.10
CA HIS A 95 -11.99 3.37 4.70
C HIS A 95 -13.32 2.96 4.00
N PRO A 96 -14.01 3.90 3.32
CA PRO A 96 -15.28 3.60 2.67
C PRO A 96 -15.17 2.63 1.49
N GLY A 97 -14.07 2.65 0.73
CA GLY A 97 -13.83 1.77 -0.41
C GLY A 97 -13.34 0.36 -0.06
N PRO A 98 -13.07 -0.48 -1.08
CA PRO A 98 -12.31 -1.72 -0.93
C PRO A 98 -10.88 -1.45 -0.46
N VAL A 99 -10.35 -2.31 0.41
CA VAL A 99 -8.97 -2.20 0.90
C VAL A 99 -8.19 -3.45 0.54
N LEU A 100 -7.03 -3.29 -0.09
CA LEU A 100 -6.00 -4.32 -0.18
C LEU A 100 -4.89 -4.00 0.82
N LEU A 101 -4.67 -4.91 1.76
CA LEU A 101 -3.54 -4.87 2.66
C LEU A 101 -2.42 -5.77 2.11
N VAL A 102 -1.25 -5.18 1.88
CA VAL A 102 -0.07 -5.87 1.37
C VAL A 102 0.97 -5.99 2.48
N GLY A 103 1.35 -7.21 2.84
CA GLY A 103 2.47 -7.43 3.75
C GLY A 103 2.58 -8.87 4.23
N GLY A 104 3.38 -9.09 5.28
CA GLY A 104 3.70 -10.43 5.77
C GLY A 104 2.60 -11.06 6.62
N ILE A 105 2.99 -12.02 7.47
CA ILE A 105 2.08 -12.72 8.40
C ILE A 105 1.33 -11.75 9.33
N SER A 106 1.96 -10.63 9.71
CA SER A 106 1.35 -9.56 10.52
C SER A 106 0.16 -8.89 9.84
N SER A 107 0.16 -8.79 8.52
CA SER A 107 -0.94 -8.25 7.71
C SER A 107 -2.16 -9.18 7.69
N ARG A 108 -2.01 -10.44 8.14
CA ARG A 108 -3.14 -11.38 8.35
C ARG A 108 -3.67 -11.37 9.79
N SER A 109 -3.22 -10.42 10.62
CA SER A 109 -3.68 -10.30 12.00
C SER A 109 -5.17 -9.90 12.07
N ARG A 110 -5.83 -10.26 13.18
CA ARG A 110 -7.24 -9.90 13.42
C ARG A 110 -7.49 -8.39 13.40
N ALA A 111 -6.46 -7.58 13.62
CA ALA A 111 -6.56 -6.12 13.55
C ALA A 111 -7.04 -5.66 12.16
N PHE A 112 -6.62 -6.36 11.11
CA PHE A 112 -6.95 -6.09 9.71
C PHE A 112 -8.10 -6.95 9.15
N ALA A 113 -8.93 -7.55 10.01
CA ALA A 113 -10.10 -8.27 9.57
C ALA A 113 -11.30 -7.32 9.34
N GLY A 114 -11.95 -7.44 8.18
CA GLY A 114 -13.17 -6.70 7.86
C GLY A 114 -13.76 -7.10 6.51
N PRO A 115 -15.05 -6.83 6.27
CA PRO A 115 -15.76 -7.28 5.06
C PRO A 115 -15.24 -6.64 3.76
N ARG A 116 -14.47 -5.55 3.86
CA ARG A 116 -13.91 -4.80 2.73
C ARG A 116 -12.39 -4.95 2.61
N ILE A 117 -11.75 -5.67 3.54
CA ILE A 117 -10.30 -5.80 3.59
C ILE A 117 -9.91 -7.16 3.02
N THR A 118 -9.11 -7.14 1.96
CA THR A 118 -8.41 -8.30 1.42
C THR A 118 -6.95 -8.19 1.82
N ALA A 119 -6.34 -9.26 2.33
CA ALA A 119 -4.92 -9.28 2.65
C ALA A 119 -4.16 -10.15 1.65
N THR A 120 -2.95 -9.73 1.26
CA THR A 120 -2.05 -10.51 0.42
C THR A 120 -0.61 -10.38 0.92
N ASP A 121 0.12 -11.49 0.89
CA ASP A 121 1.58 -11.49 1.04
C ASP A 121 2.19 -11.78 -0.34
N PRO A 122 2.75 -10.78 -1.05
CA PRO A 122 3.32 -11.00 -2.38
C PRO A 122 4.40 -12.09 -2.42
N ALA A 123 5.13 -12.28 -1.32
CA ALA A 123 6.18 -13.30 -1.26
C ALA A 123 5.59 -14.73 -1.16
N ALA A 124 4.42 -14.89 -0.54
CA ALA A 124 3.77 -16.20 -0.39
C ALA A 124 2.74 -16.48 -1.49
N ASP A 125 1.95 -15.48 -1.84
CA ASP A 125 0.82 -15.58 -2.78
C ASP A 125 1.24 -15.28 -4.23
N GLY A 126 2.44 -14.72 -4.42
CA GLY A 126 2.96 -14.26 -5.69
C GLY A 126 2.34 -12.94 -6.17
N GLY A 127 3.02 -12.25 -7.09
CA GLY A 127 2.55 -10.96 -7.61
C GLY A 127 1.27 -11.01 -8.47
N ALA A 128 0.76 -12.21 -8.80
CA ALA A 128 -0.43 -12.36 -9.64
C ALA A 128 -1.72 -11.93 -8.93
N ALA A 129 -1.87 -12.25 -7.65
CA ALA A 129 -3.03 -11.82 -6.85
C ALA A 129 -3.08 -10.29 -6.74
N LEU A 130 -1.94 -9.68 -6.45
CA LEU A 130 -1.77 -8.23 -6.40
C LEU A 130 -2.15 -7.55 -7.73
N ARG A 131 -1.62 -8.05 -8.86
CA ARG A 131 -1.96 -7.53 -10.19
C ARG A 131 -3.43 -7.71 -10.53
N SER A 132 -4.03 -8.84 -10.17
CA SER A 132 -5.45 -9.10 -10.39
C SER A 132 -6.30 -8.10 -9.62
N TRP A 133 -6.00 -7.86 -8.34
CA TRP A 133 -6.74 -6.89 -7.53
C TRP A 133 -6.63 -5.47 -8.11
N LEU A 134 -5.42 -5.05 -8.49
CA LEU A 134 -5.20 -3.74 -9.13
C LEU A 134 -6.01 -3.63 -10.43
N GLY A 135 -5.98 -4.64 -11.30
CA GLY A 135 -6.71 -4.63 -12.57
C GLY A 135 -8.24 -4.52 -12.42
N HIS A 136 -8.84 -5.11 -11.38
CA HIS A 136 -10.27 -4.94 -11.10
C HIS A 136 -10.58 -3.57 -10.47
N SER A 137 -9.64 -3.02 -9.71
CA SER A 137 -9.81 -1.77 -8.95
C SER A 137 -9.62 -0.53 -9.81
N THR A 138 -8.89 -0.65 -10.92
CA THR A 138 -8.65 0.42 -11.90
C THR A 138 -9.58 0.35 -13.12
N ALA A 139 -10.55 -0.56 -13.15
CA ALA A 139 -11.46 -0.71 -14.29
C ALA A 139 -12.57 0.36 -14.28
N PRO A 140 -12.91 0.96 -15.44
CA PRO A 140 -13.94 2.00 -15.57
C PRO A 140 -15.36 1.50 -15.27
#